data_AF-A0A9J6FWY0-F1
#
_entry.id   AF-A0A9J6FWY0-F1
#
_cell.length_a   1.000
_cell.length_b   1.000
_cell.length_c   1.000
_cell.angle_alpha   90.00
_cell.angle_beta   90.00
_cell.angle_gamma   90.00
#
_symmetry.space_group_name_H-M   'P 1'
#
loop_
_entity.id
_entity.type
_entity.pdbx_description
1 polymer ?
#
loop_
_entity_poly.entity_id
_entity_poly.type
_entity_poly.pdbx_seq_one_letter_code
_entity_poly.pdbx_strand_id
1 'polypeptide(L)'
;MPNNMARSEFKIVVRPRGGLIIGKTKPTEFMSAIARAAGVEMQAFAGDIACPNIAQNIVVVSTPNEERAQRYSAIRAITMGDQVF
;
A
#
# COMPACT_ATOMS: atom_id res chain seq x y z
N MET A 1 -18.24 28.58 -2.08
CA MET A 1 -17.28 27.49 -2.37
C MET A 1 -17.59 26.36 -1.43
N PRO A 2 -17.88 25.12 -1.88
CA PRO A 2 -18.03 24.02 -0.94
C PRO A 2 -16.65 23.74 -0.31
N ASN A 3 -16.57 23.86 1.01
CA ASN A 3 -15.45 23.34 1.78
C ASN A 3 -15.48 21.82 1.68
N ASN A 4 -14.78 21.26 0.68
CA ASN A 4 -14.33 19.88 0.73
C ASN A 4 -13.33 19.81 1.89
N MET A 5 -13.82 19.62 3.12
CA MET A 5 -12.99 19.01 4.16
C MET A 5 -12.60 17.65 3.59
N ALA A 6 -11.40 17.55 3.01
CA ALA A 6 -10.79 16.28 2.73
C ALA A 6 -10.92 15.49 4.04
N ARG A 7 -11.72 14.42 4.02
CA ARG A 7 -11.77 13.47 5.14
C ARG A 7 -10.32 13.22 5.51
N SER A 8 -9.95 13.33 6.78
CA SER A 8 -8.57 13.08 7.21
C SER A 8 -8.17 11.70 6.71
N GLU A 9 -7.35 11.66 5.66
CA GLU A 9 -6.83 10.43 5.10
C GLU A 9 -5.50 10.11 5.78
N PHE A 10 -5.36 8.86 6.23
CA PHE A 10 -4.10 8.34 6.69
C PHE A 10 -3.24 8.01 5.48
N LYS A 11 -2.01 8.53 5.46
CA LYS A 11 -1.02 8.25 4.42
C LYS A 11 0.08 7.37 4.97
N ILE A 12 0.19 6.16 4.44
CA ILE A 12 1.13 5.14 4.86
C ILE A 12 2.16 4.96 3.76
N VAL A 13 3.43 5.11 4.11
CA VAL A 13 4.53 4.85 3.17
C VAL A 13 5.00 3.42 3.34
N VAL A 14 4.73 2.60 2.33
CA VAL A 14 5.24 1.24 2.21
C VAL A 14 6.54 1.30 1.42
N ARG A 15 7.67 0.98 2.08
CA ARG A 15 8.98 0.88 1.42
C ARG A 15 9.43 -0.58 1.41
N PRO A 16 9.41 -1.26 0.26
CA PRO A 16 9.94 -2.60 0.15
C PRO A 16 11.44 -2.64 0.49
N ARG A 17 11.87 -3.74 1.10
CA ARG A 17 13.27 -4.04 1.45
C ARG A 17 13.72 -5.30 0.70
N GLY A 18 14.89 -5.85 1.05
CA GLY A 18 15.36 -7.11 0.46
C GLY A 18 15.71 -7.06 -1.03
N GLY A 19 15.93 -5.86 -1.59
CA GLY A 19 16.28 -5.69 -3.01
C GLY A 19 15.09 -5.66 -3.98
N LEU A 20 13.85 -5.65 -3.47
CA LEU A 20 12.66 -5.52 -4.31
C LEU A 20 12.55 -4.11 -4.92
N ILE A 21 12.45 -4.07 -6.25
CA ILE A 21 12.38 -2.84 -7.04
C ILE A 21 10.99 -2.73 -7.66
N ILE A 22 10.17 -1.78 -7.20
CA ILE A 22 8.77 -1.61 -7.63
C ILE A 22 8.67 -1.42 -9.15
N GLY A 23 9.58 -0.64 -9.74
CA GLY A 23 9.60 -0.39 -11.19
C GLY A 23 9.87 -1.63 -12.05
N LYS A 24 10.33 -2.74 -11.46
CA LYS A 24 10.53 -4.04 -12.14
C LYS A 24 9.39 -5.03 -11.89
N THR A 25 8.37 -4.64 -11.13
CA THR A 25 7.22 -5.49 -10.78
C THR A 25 5.95 -5.00 -11.45
N LYS A 26 5.02 -5.90 -11.74
CA LYS A 26 3.70 -5.49 -12.23
C LYS A 26 2.95 -4.77 -11.10
N PRO A 27 2.34 -3.60 -11.35
CA PRO A 27 1.62 -2.85 -10.32
C PRO A 27 0.55 -3.69 -9.61
N THR A 28 -0.19 -4.52 -10.37
CA THR A 28 -1.25 -5.39 -9.83
C THR A 28 -0.73 -6.44 -8.85
N GLU A 29 0.43 -7.03 -9.11
CA GLU A 29 1.06 -8.03 -8.24
C GLU A 29 1.51 -7.38 -6.93
N PHE A 30 2.16 -6.21 -7.02
CA PHE A 30 2.63 -5.48 -5.84
C PHE A 30 1.47 -5.00 -4.96
N MET A 31 0.42 -4.46 -5.56
CA MET A 31 -0.78 -3.99 -4.87
C MET A 31 -1.49 -5.15 -4.15
N SER A 32 -1.60 -6.31 -4.81
CA SER A 32 -2.15 -7.53 -4.20
C SER A 32 -1.25 -8.06 -3.08
N ALA A 33 0.08 -7.90 -3.18
CA ALA A 33 1.01 -8.26 -2.11
C ALA A 33 0.87 -7.34 -0.88
N ILE A 34 0.69 -6.03 -1.06
CA ILE A 34 0.40 -5.09 0.03
C ILE A 34 -0.90 -5.48 0.75
N ALA A 35 -1.98 -5.70 -0.01
CA ALA A 35 -3.27 -6.04 0.57
C ALA A 35 -3.20 -7.34 1.40
N ARG A 36 -2.56 -8.38 0.84
CA ARG A 36 -2.33 -9.65 1.54
C ARG A 36 -1.47 -9.48 2.79
N ALA A 37 -0.37 -8.73 2.70
CA ALA A 37 0.52 -8.51 3.84
C ALA A 37 -0.14 -7.71 4.97
N ALA A 38 -1.06 -6.81 4.63
CA ALA A 38 -1.87 -6.07 5.59
C ALA A 38 -3.05 -6.88 6.15
N GLY A 39 -3.34 -8.08 5.61
CA GLY A 39 -4.55 -8.82 5.95
C GLY A 39 -5.82 -8.04 5.61
N VAL A 40 -5.82 -7.27 4.52
CA VAL A 40 -6.96 -6.49 4.06
C VAL A 40 -7.56 -7.17 2.83
N GLU A 41 -8.88 -7.37 2.84
CA GLU A 41 -9.59 -7.92 1.67
C GLU A 41 -9.45 -7.01 0.46
N MET A 42 -9.28 -7.60 -0.73
CA MET A 42 -9.07 -6.85 -1.97
C MET A 42 -10.20 -5.86 -2.28
N GLN A 43 -11.44 -6.16 -1.89
CA GLN A 43 -12.58 -5.26 -2.07
C GLN A 43 -12.45 -4.00 -1.20
N ALA A 44 -12.00 -4.15 0.05
CA ALA A 44 -11.74 -3.03 0.95
C ALA A 44 -10.52 -2.22 0.48
N PHE A 45 -9.46 -2.91 0.04
CA PHE A 45 -8.27 -2.27 -0.54
C PHE A 45 -8.58 -1.48 -1.82
N ALA A 46 -9.54 -1.91 -2.64
CA ALA A 46 -9.96 -1.18 -3.83
C ALA A 46 -10.64 0.17 -3.53
N GLY A 47 -11.13 0.35 -2.29
CA GLY A 47 -11.63 1.64 -1.80
C GLY A 47 -10.52 2.57 -1.29
N ASP A 48 -9.29 2.10 -1.21
CA ASP A 48 -8.12 2.88 -0.83
C ASP A 48 -7.31 3.29 -2.07
N ILE A 49 -6.50 4.33 -1.94
CA ILE A 49 -5.64 4.83 -3.02
C ILE A 49 -4.24 4.34 -2.75
N ALA A 50 -3.61 3.65 -3.71
CA ALA A 50 -2.19 3.32 -3.59
C ALA A 50 -1.40 3.83 -4.80
N CYS A 51 -0.45 4.70 -4.52
CA CYS A 51 0.35 5.43 -5.50
C CYS A 51 1.81 4.98 -5.43
N PRO A 52 2.32 4.24 -6.44
CA PRO A 52 3.72 3.90 -6.51
C PRO A 52 4.56 5.12 -6.91
N ASN A 53 5.63 5.37 -6.17
CA ASN A 53 6.71 6.29 -6.52
C ASN A 53 7.97 5.48 -6.83
N ILE A 54 8.16 5.18 -8.11
CA ILE A 54 9.26 4.35 -8.61
C ILE A 54 10.62 5.00 -8.34
N ALA A 55 10.72 6.34 -8.47
CA ALA A 55 11.97 7.06 -8.26
C ALA A 55 12.50 6.92 -6.83
N GLN A 56 11.60 6.84 -5.84
CA GLN A 56 11.96 6.65 -4.43
C GLN A 56 11.82 5.20 -3.95
N ASN A 57 11.44 4.28 -4.85
CA ASN A 57 11.11 2.89 -4.54
C ASN A 57 10.18 2.75 -3.32
N ILE A 58 9.07 3.49 -3.31
CA ILE A 58 8.01 3.42 -2.28
C ILE A 58 6.63 3.34 -2.91
N VAL A 59 5.64 2.91 -2.13
CA VAL A 59 4.22 3.08 -2.42
C VAL A 59 3.59 3.86 -1.28
N VAL A 60 2.79 4.88 -1.62
CA VAL A 60 1.97 5.60 -0.64
C VAL A 60 0.57 5.04 -0.70
N VAL A 61 0.09 4.46 0.41
CA VAL A 61 -1.29 4.01 0.58
C VAL A 61 -2.05 5.08 1.36
N SER A 62 -3.13 5.61 0.77
CA SER A 62 -4.04 6.57 1.37
C SER A 62 -5.35 5.86 1.70
N THR A 63 -5.79 5.94 2.96
CA THR A 63 -7.05 5.35 3.40
C THR A 63 -7.77 6.28 4.39
N PRO A 64 -9.10 6.43 4.29
CA PRO A 64 -9.88 7.12 5.31
C PRO A 64 -10.18 6.24 6.54
N ASN A 65 -9.81 4.96 6.51
CA ASN A 65 -10.09 4.00 7.58
C ASN A 65 -8.86 3.82 8.48
N GLU A 66 -8.98 4.16 9.76
CA GLU A 66 -7.89 4.09 10.74
C GLU A 66 -7.40 2.66 10.99
N GLU A 67 -8.30 1.69 11.05
CA GLU A 67 -7.93 0.28 11.26
C GLU A 67 -7.09 -0.24 10.09
N ARG A 68 -7.47 0.08 8.85
CA ARG A 68 -6.68 -0.25 7.66
C ARG A 68 -5.34 0.48 7.67
N ALA A 69 -5.31 1.74 8.09
CA ALA A 69 -4.06 2.49 8.23
C ALA A 69 -3.08 1.80 9.18
N GLN A 70 -3.58 1.36 10.35
CA GLN A 70 -2.78 0.60 11.31
C GLN A 70 -2.27 -0.71 10.70
N ARG A 71 -3.13 -1.47 10.01
CA ARG A 71 -2.73 -2.71 9.31
C ARG A 71 -1.65 -2.48 8.25
N TYR A 72 -1.78 -1.44 7.42
CA TYR A 72 -0.74 -1.09 6.44
C TYR A 72 0.58 -0.70 7.12
N SER A 73 0.53 0.05 8.22
CA SER A 73 1.73 0.44 8.97
C SER A 73 2.43 -0.74 9.65
N ALA A 74 1.68 -1.81 9.93
CA ALA A 74 2.18 -3.02 10.59
C ALA A 74 2.83 -4.02 9.62
N ILE A 75 2.80 -3.77 8.30
CA ILE A 75 3.46 -4.63 7.31
C ILE A 75 4.95 -4.77 7.63
N ARG A 76 5.39 -6.00 7.84
CA ARG A 76 6.81 -6.34 8.10
C ARG A 76 7.51 -6.97 6.91
N ALA A 77 6.75 -7.68 6.08
CA ALA A 77 7.25 -8.36 4.91
C ALA A 77 6.15 -8.43 3.84
N ILE A 78 6.55 -8.52 2.57
CA ILE A 78 5.63 -8.77 1.46
C ILE A 78 6.08 -9.97 0.65
N THR A 79 5.11 -10.78 0.21
CA THR A 79 5.37 -11.98 -0.58
C THR A 79 5.01 -11.73 -2.05
N MET A 80 5.99 -11.90 -2.93
CA MET A 80 5.86 -11.75 -4.38
C MET A 80 6.32 -13.05 -5.05
N GLY A 81 5.38 -13.77 -5.68
CA GLY A 81 5.64 -15.14 -6.15
C GLY A 81 6.06 -16.03 -4.97
N ASP A 82 7.20 -16.69 -5.09
CA ASP A 82 7.79 -17.56 -4.07
C ASP A 82 8.82 -16.85 -3.16
N GLN A 83 8.99 -15.54 -3.33
CA GLN A 83 9.97 -14.75 -2.57
C GLN A 83 9.30 -13.85 -1.53
N VAL A 84 9.95 -13.73 -0.37
CA VAL A 84 9.55 -12.85 0.73
C VAL A 84 10.57 -11.74 0.86
N PHE A 85 10.10 -10.49 0.96
CA PHE A 85 10.89 -9.27 1.01
C PHE A 85 10.57 -8.42 2.23
#